data_AF-A0AAN1Y8R4-F1
#
_entry.id   AF-A0AAN1Y8R4-F1
#
_cell.length_a   1.000
_cell.length_b   1.000
_cell.length_c   1.000
_cell.angle_alpha   90.00
_cell.angle_beta   90.00
_cell.angle_gamma   90.00
#
_symmetry.space_group_name_H-M   'P 1'
#
loop_
_entity.id
_entity.type
_entity.pdbx_description
1 polymer ?
#
loop_
_entity_poly.entity_id
_entity_poly.type
_entity_poly.pdbx_seq_one_letter_code
_entity_poly.pdbx_strand_id
1 'polypeptide(L)'
;MKLFLCEKPSQGRDIAAVLGATKKMPGYQTGNGVCVTWGFGHLLEQASPDAYGEQFGVPWRTDVLPVLPTTWQMQVKPDAAAQFSVIQKLLKQSDTVVIATDADREGEVIAREILDYCHYQGKVERLWLSALDEASVRAALAAIKPGSATLPYFLAGLGRARADWQIGMNMTRLYSVKARENGYGSVLSVGRVQTPTLNLIVERDRDIAQFVPKPYWNVVAQLAAGGIAFQAQWVPAAAYCDEEKRCINPTAAQQVVQLCQKTVQATVVEVETKRETESAPLAFELGTLQQACSRRFGYGAQQVLDIAQALYETHKATTYPRTDCGYLPTSMRGEVGQVMASIQQSDPALSVIIPRLDVQHVSRIWNDKKITAHHGIIPTKQPCDLAKMSEQERNVYQLIRLHYLAQFLPNHEVDATRVFSAMPGMRWNNAAAYGEIRYILGMRQLP
;
A
#
# COMPACT_ATOMS: atom_id res chain seq x y z
N MET A 1 -8.01 31.09 23.66
CA MET A 1 -7.57 29.70 23.97
C MET A 1 -7.02 29.02 22.71
N LYS A 2 -6.01 28.14 22.85
CA LYS A 2 -5.49 27.29 21.74
C LYS A 2 -6.22 25.93 21.71
N LEU A 3 -6.82 25.59 20.58
CA LEU A 3 -7.57 24.34 20.38
C LEU A 3 -6.82 23.40 19.43
N PHE A 4 -6.51 22.18 19.85
CA PHE A 4 -5.97 21.13 18.98
C PHE A 4 -7.12 20.26 18.49
N LEU A 5 -7.32 20.21 17.16
CA LEU A 5 -8.35 19.42 16.50
C LEU A 5 -7.72 18.16 15.89
N CYS A 6 -7.97 17.02 16.52
CA CYS A 6 -7.45 15.72 16.08
C CYS A 6 -8.50 14.97 15.25
N GLU A 7 -8.09 13.92 14.56
CA GLU A 7 -8.99 13.11 13.72
C GLU A 7 -9.84 12.14 14.53
N LYS A 8 -9.28 11.62 15.64
CA LYS A 8 -9.85 10.52 16.42
C LYS A 8 -9.47 10.59 17.91
N PRO A 9 -10.23 9.90 18.80
CA PRO A 9 -10.01 9.97 20.24
C PRO A 9 -8.66 9.41 20.72
N SER A 10 -8.11 8.39 20.06
CA SER A 10 -6.78 7.82 20.39
C SER A 10 -5.69 8.88 20.24
N GLN A 11 -5.59 9.46 19.04
CA GLN A 11 -4.69 10.57 18.73
C GLN A 11 -4.89 11.78 19.67
N GLY A 12 -6.14 12.16 19.94
CA GLY A 12 -6.44 13.25 20.85
C GLY A 12 -5.96 12.99 22.29
N ARG A 13 -6.02 11.75 22.76
CA ARG A 13 -5.49 11.37 24.09
C ARG A 13 -3.97 11.44 24.15
N ASP A 14 -3.29 10.92 23.14
CA ASP A 14 -1.82 10.94 23.08
C ASP A 14 -1.28 12.38 23.06
N ILE A 15 -1.88 13.26 22.24
CA ILE A 15 -1.48 14.67 22.18
C ILE A 15 -1.81 15.41 23.49
N ALA A 16 -2.99 15.16 24.07
CA ALA A 16 -3.40 15.77 25.33
C ALA A 16 -2.45 15.43 26.48
N ALA A 17 -1.96 14.19 26.55
CA ALA A 17 -1.00 13.75 27.55
C ALA A 17 0.31 14.55 27.48
N VAL A 18 0.85 14.75 26.28
CA VAL A 18 2.10 15.52 26.06
C VAL A 18 1.92 17.00 26.37
N LEU A 19 0.75 17.56 26.08
CA LEU A 19 0.42 18.97 26.33
C LEU A 19 0.07 19.29 27.79
N GLY A 20 -0.13 18.27 28.63
CA GLY A 20 -0.62 18.44 30.00
C GLY A 20 -2.13 18.77 30.08
N ALA A 21 -2.89 18.46 29.04
CA ALA A 21 -4.34 18.61 28.99
C ALA A 21 -5.03 17.39 29.62
N THR A 22 -4.92 17.23 30.94
CA THR A 22 -5.34 16.00 31.64
C THR A 22 -6.80 15.99 32.12
N LYS A 23 -7.48 17.15 32.14
CA LYS A 23 -8.87 17.24 32.58
C LYS A 23 -9.80 16.76 31.46
N LYS A 24 -10.48 15.64 31.70
CA LYS A 24 -11.44 15.05 30.75
C LYS A 24 -12.78 15.77 30.78
N MET A 25 -13.30 16.04 29.60
CA MET A 25 -14.64 16.59 29.36
C MET A 25 -15.35 15.75 28.30
N PRO A 26 -16.69 15.84 28.18
CA PRO A 26 -17.40 15.17 27.10
C PRO A 26 -16.93 15.68 25.73
N GLY A 27 -16.20 14.84 24.99
CA GLY A 27 -15.71 15.13 23.63
C GLY A 27 -14.39 15.92 23.53
N TYR A 28 -13.71 16.23 24.64
CA TYR A 28 -12.42 16.92 24.62
C TYR A 28 -11.66 16.77 25.95
N GLN A 29 -10.39 17.18 25.97
CA GLN A 29 -9.59 17.31 27.18
C GLN A 29 -9.00 18.73 27.28
N THR A 30 -8.78 19.22 28.50
CA THR A 30 -8.24 20.55 28.74
C THR A 30 -7.24 20.54 29.89
N GLY A 31 -6.36 21.54 29.91
CA GLY A 31 -5.32 21.72 30.91
C GLY A 31 -4.18 22.54 30.33
N ASN A 32 -3.36 23.12 31.18
CA ASN A 32 -2.20 23.92 30.78
C ASN A 32 -2.52 25.03 29.74
N GLY A 33 -3.71 25.64 29.84
CA GLY A 33 -4.15 26.71 28.93
C GLY A 33 -4.57 26.27 27.53
N VAL A 34 -4.62 24.96 27.25
CA VAL A 34 -5.02 24.41 25.94
C VAL A 34 -6.26 23.50 26.04
N CYS A 35 -6.89 23.28 24.88
CA CYS A 35 -7.96 22.32 24.70
C CYS A 35 -7.59 21.36 23.56
N VAL A 36 -7.89 20.07 23.71
CA VAL A 36 -7.66 19.03 22.70
C VAL A 36 -8.98 18.33 22.45
N THR A 37 -9.50 18.40 21.24
CA THR A 37 -10.72 17.71 20.79
C THR A 37 -10.42 16.85 19.57
N TRP A 38 -11.41 16.10 19.10
CA TRP A 38 -11.24 15.14 18.01
C TRP A 38 -12.54 14.91 17.23
N GLY A 39 -12.41 14.49 15.98
CA GLY A 39 -13.49 13.85 15.23
C GLY A 39 -13.57 12.34 15.45
N PHE A 40 -14.22 11.66 14.52
CA PHE A 40 -14.22 10.21 14.36
C PHE A 40 -14.01 9.88 12.87
N GLY A 41 -12.99 10.51 12.27
CA GLY A 41 -12.94 10.75 10.83
C GLY A 41 -13.85 11.92 10.44
N HIS A 42 -14.47 11.86 9.26
CA HIS A 42 -15.40 12.90 8.80
C HIS A 42 -16.64 12.99 9.70
N LEU A 43 -16.92 14.21 10.19
CA LEU A 43 -18.15 14.57 10.89
C LEU A 43 -19.18 15.22 9.96
N LEU A 44 -18.72 15.65 8.78
CA LEU A 44 -19.49 16.27 7.73
C LEU A 44 -19.50 15.35 6.51
N GLU A 45 -20.54 15.44 5.71
CA GLU A 45 -20.63 14.79 4.41
C GLU A 45 -21.18 15.77 3.37
N GLN A 46 -20.87 15.53 2.10
CA GLN A 46 -21.47 16.32 1.03
C GLN A 46 -22.97 16.06 0.99
N ALA A 47 -23.76 17.13 0.88
CA ALA A 47 -25.20 17.02 0.80
C ALA A 47 -25.63 16.15 -0.38
N SER A 48 -26.69 15.38 -0.19
CA SER A 48 -27.32 14.61 -1.26
C SER A 48 -27.92 15.54 -2.32
N PRO A 49 -28.15 15.07 -3.56
CA PRO A 49 -28.64 15.94 -4.63
C PRO A 49 -29.99 16.65 -4.32
N ASP A 50 -30.86 16.03 -3.53
CA ASP A 50 -32.15 16.60 -3.11
C ASP A 50 -32.01 17.88 -2.25
N ALA A 51 -30.89 18.05 -1.55
CA ALA A 51 -30.59 19.29 -0.82
C ALA A 51 -30.33 20.49 -1.76
N TYR A 52 -30.10 20.24 -3.05
CA TYR A 52 -29.92 21.26 -4.08
C TYR A 52 -31.19 21.56 -4.87
N GLY A 53 -32.29 20.85 -4.59
CA GLY A 53 -33.59 21.05 -5.23
C GLY A 53 -34.44 19.79 -5.23
N GLU A 54 -35.74 19.95 -4.96
CA GLU A 54 -36.71 18.84 -4.89
C GLU A 54 -36.76 18.02 -6.18
N GLN A 55 -36.51 18.65 -7.33
CA GLN A 55 -36.45 17.98 -8.63
C GLN A 55 -35.33 16.92 -8.72
N PHE A 56 -34.31 17.00 -7.86
CA PHE A 56 -33.26 16.00 -7.76
C PHE A 56 -33.57 14.91 -6.71
N GLY A 57 -34.76 14.91 -6.13
CA GLY A 57 -35.24 13.87 -5.22
C GLY A 57 -35.67 12.58 -5.92
N VAL A 58 -36.31 11.69 -5.16
CA VAL A 58 -36.96 10.48 -5.67
C VAL A 58 -38.39 10.85 -6.13
N PRO A 59 -38.89 10.34 -7.26
CA PRO A 59 -38.21 9.42 -8.19
C PRO A 59 -37.13 10.12 -9.02
N TRP A 60 -36.00 9.43 -9.23
CA TRP A 60 -34.94 9.91 -10.10
C TRP A 60 -35.41 9.99 -11.56
N ARG A 61 -35.07 11.09 -12.22
CA ARG A 61 -35.40 11.35 -13.63
C ARG A 61 -34.17 11.81 -14.40
N THR A 62 -34.15 11.56 -15.71
CA THR A 62 -33.02 11.88 -16.60
C THR A 62 -33.04 13.31 -17.11
N ASP A 63 -34.22 13.94 -17.19
CA ASP A 63 -34.44 15.32 -17.65
C ASP A 63 -33.83 16.39 -16.73
N VAL A 64 -33.55 16.02 -15.48
CA VAL A 64 -32.91 16.89 -14.48
C VAL A 64 -31.41 16.62 -14.29
N LEU A 65 -30.81 15.70 -15.05
CA LEU A 65 -29.38 15.42 -14.99
C LEU A 65 -28.61 16.26 -16.01
N PRO A 66 -27.37 16.68 -15.71
CA PRO A 66 -26.64 16.45 -14.46
C PRO A 66 -27.01 17.44 -13.34
N VAL A 67 -26.92 16.97 -12.09
CA VAL A 67 -26.90 17.80 -10.89
C VAL A 67 -25.54 18.46 -10.76
N LEU A 68 -25.51 19.79 -10.95
CA LEU A 68 -24.30 20.62 -10.89
C LEU A 68 -24.47 21.72 -9.84
N PRO A 69 -23.99 21.52 -8.61
CA PRO A 69 -24.05 22.53 -7.56
C PRO A 69 -23.27 23.80 -7.93
N THR A 70 -23.92 24.97 -7.84
CA THR A 70 -23.26 26.29 -7.92
C THR A 70 -22.58 26.63 -6.60
N THR A 71 -23.28 26.38 -5.49
CA THR A 71 -22.76 26.46 -4.13
C THR A 71 -22.82 25.08 -3.49
N TRP A 72 -21.67 24.56 -3.09
CA TRP A 72 -21.57 23.25 -2.44
C TRP A 72 -22.11 23.31 -1.02
N GLN A 73 -22.92 22.32 -0.66
CA GLN A 73 -23.48 22.17 0.68
C GLN A 73 -22.88 20.95 1.36
N MET A 74 -22.58 21.10 2.65
CA MET A 74 -22.18 20.03 3.55
C MET A 74 -23.28 19.83 4.58
N GLN A 75 -23.40 18.62 5.12
CA GLN A 75 -24.32 18.28 6.19
C GLN A 75 -23.56 17.61 7.33
N VAL A 76 -23.98 17.89 8.56
CA VAL A 76 -23.46 17.18 9.73
C VAL A 76 -24.07 15.80 9.75
N LYS A 77 -23.24 14.76 9.81
CA LYS A 77 -23.74 13.39 9.88
C LYS A 77 -24.57 13.19 11.16
N PRO A 78 -25.72 12.49 11.12
CA PRO A 78 -26.57 12.30 12.29
C PRO A 78 -25.85 11.64 13.48
N ASP A 79 -24.99 10.65 13.19
CA ASP A 79 -24.17 9.93 14.18
C ASP A 79 -23.06 10.80 14.80
N ALA A 80 -22.67 11.89 14.13
CA ALA A 80 -21.62 12.81 14.55
C ALA A 80 -22.13 14.07 15.26
N ALA A 81 -23.44 14.34 15.26
CA ALA A 81 -24.03 15.61 15.66
C ALA A 81 -23.63 16.07 17.09
N ALA A 82 -23.55 15.13 18.04
CA ALA A 82 -23.16 15.42 19.42
C ALA A 82 -21.71 15.92 19.51
N GLN A 83 -20.77 15.23 18.87
CA GLN A 83 -19.36 15.61 18.86
C GLN A 83 -19.12 16.87 18.04
N PHE A 84 -19.81 17.03 16.91
CA PHE A 84 -19.77 18.24 16.10
C PHE A 84 -20.20 19.47 16.92
N SER A 85 -21.27 19.35 17.72
CA SER A 85 -21.75 20.42 18.60
C SER A 85 -20.71 20.82 19.66
N VAL A 86 -19.92 19.86 20.16
CA VAL A 86 -18.80 20.13 21.08
C VAL A 86 -17.73 20.94 20.37
N ILE A 87 -17.29 20.50 19.19
CA ILE A 87 -16.26 21.19 18.40
C ILE A 87 -16.70 22.60 18.03
N GLN A 88 -17.94 22.78 17.57
CA GLN A 88 -18.49 24.09 17.22
C GLN A 88 -18.44 25.07 18.40
N LYS A 89 -18.76 24.62 19.62
CA LYS A 89 -18.65 25.45 20.84
C LYS A 89 -17.19 25.82 21.14
N LEU A 90 -16.27 24.85 21.04
CA LEU A 90 -14.84 25.08 21.29
C LEU A 90 -14.22 26.03 20.27
N LEU A 91 -14.60 25.93 19.00
CA LEU A 91 -14.14 26.81 17.93
C LEU A 91 -14.48 28.28 18.22
N LYS A 92 -15.71 28.56 18.67
CA LYS A 92 -16.15 29.91 19.06
C LYS A 92 -15.36 30.50 20.23
N GLN A 93 -14.73 29.66 21.05
CA GLN A 93 -13.94 30.07 22.22
C GLN A 93 -12.42 30.11 21.94
N SER A 94 -12.01 29.74 20.73
CA SER A 94 -10.61 29.57 20.36
C SER A 94 -10.11 30.70 19.46
N ASP A 95 -9.01 31.34 19.85
CA ASP A 95 -8.33 32.36 19.02
C ASP A 95 -7.38 31.70 18.01
N THR A 96 -6.96 30.48 18.30
CA THR A 96 -6.07 29.69 17.45
C THR A 96 -6.50 28.23 17.45
N VAL A 97 -6.63 27.65 16.27
CA VAL A 97 -6.80 26.21 16.05
C VAL A 97 -5.52 25.62 15.50
N VAL A 98 -5.05 24.54 16.13
CA VAL A 98 -4.00 23.67 15.61
C VAL A 98 -4.67 22.44 14.99
N ILE A 99 -4.57 22.32 13.66
CA ILE A 99 -4.95 21.10 12.97
C ILE A 99 -3.95 20.00 13.37
N ALA A 100 -4.45 18.95 14.00
CA ALA A 100 -3.67 17.84 14.53
C ALA A 100 -4.22 16.48 14.04
N THR A 101 -4.93 16.48 12.90
CA THR A 101 -5.35 15.29 12.15
C THR A 101 -4.16 14.62 11.46
N ASP A 102 -4.37 13.43 10.88
CA ASP A 102 -3.31 12.67 10.22
C ASP A 102 -2.63 13.49 9.11
N ALA A 103 -1.34 13.25 8.91
CA ALA A 103 -0.44 14.06 8.08
C ALA A 103 -0.56 13.75 6.57
N ASP A 104 -1.79 13.78 6.05
CA ASP A 104 -2.10 13.50 4.65
C ASP A 104 -3.17 14.47 4.10
N ARG A 105 -3.67 14.19 2.89
CA ARG A 105 -4.75 14.99 2.28
C ARG A 105 -6.09 14.82 3.01
N GLU A 106 -6.44 13.62 3.45
CA GLU A 106 -7.75 13.36 4.05
C GLU A 106 -7.85 13.98 5.44
N GLY A 107 -6.79 13.92 6.24
CA GLY A 107 -6.68 14.61 7.52
C GLY A 107 -6.83 16.13 7.37
N GLU A 108 -6.29 16.73 6.31
CA GLU A 108 -6.51 18.16 6.01
C GLU A 108 -7.97 18.45 5.64
N VAL A 109 -8.63 17.57 4.88
CA VAL A 109 -10.06 17.70 4.55
C VAL A 109 -10.92 17.60 5.80
N ILE A 110 -10.73 16.58 6.64
CA ILE A 110 -11.50 16.36 7.86
C ILE A 110 -11.48 17.60 8.75
N ALA A 111 -10.30 18.17 9.00
CA ALA A 111 -10.19 19.34 9.88
C ALA A 111 -10.79 20.60 9.24
N ARG A 112 -10.46 20.87 7.98
CA ARG A 112 -10.85 22.14 7.34
C ARG A 112 -12.29 22.20 6.92
N GLU A 113 -12.93 21.09 6.55
CA GLU A 113 -14.38 21.07 6.33
C GLU A 113 -15.12 21.53 7.60
N ILE A 114 -14.66 21.11 8.79
CA ILE A 114 -15.23 21.55 10.06
C ILE A 114 -15.00 23.06 10.28
N LEU A 115 -13.80 23.56 10.00
CA LEU A 115 -13.47 24.98 10.14
C LEU A 115 -14.28 25.85 9.17
N ASP A 116 -14.37 25.45 7.90
CA ASP A 116 -15.11 26.13 6.84
C ASP A 116 -16.60 26.15 7.14
N TYR A 117 -17.17 25.01 7.55
CA TYR A 117 -18.58 24.90 7.93
C TYR A 117 -18.93 25.74 9.16
N CYS A 118 -17.99 25.87 10.11
CA CYS A 118 -18.17 26.74 11.28
C CYS A 118 -17.81 28.20 11.01
N HIS A 119 -17.39 28.55 9.78
CA HIS A 119 -16.91 29.86 9.38
C HIS A 119 -15.82 30.41 10.30
N TYR A 120 -14.89 29.56 10.74
CA TYR A 120 -13.83 29.95 11.67
C TYR A 120 -12.90 30.99 11.05
N GLN A 121 -12.71 32.13 11.74
CA GLN A 121 -11.88 33.27 11.27
C GLN A 121 -10.57 33.45 12.08
N GLY A 122 -10.33 32.61 13.09
CA GLY A 122 -9.14 32.71 13.93
C GLY A 122 -7.88 32.17 13.26
N LYS A 123 -6.76 32.20 14.00
CA LYS A 123 -5.47 31.73 13.48
C LYS A 123 -5.48 30.22 13.30
N VAL A 124 -4.99 29.72 12.16
CA VAL A 124 -4.83 28.28 11.91
C VAL A 124 -3.36 27.91 11.86
N GLU A 125 -3.00 26.89 12.64
CA GLU A 125 -1.68 26.25 12.70
C GLU A 125 -1.81 24.77 12.38
N ARG A 126 -0.70 24.11 12.06
CA ARG A 126 -0.68 22.70 11.66
C ARG A 126 0.42 21.92 12.38
N LEU A 127 0.00 20.90 13.14
CA LEU A 127 0.87 19.93 13.80
C LEU A 127 1.01 18.68 12.91
N TRP A 128 2.10 18.58 12.14
CA TRP A 128 2.31 17.50 11.16
C TRP A 128 3.00 16.28 11.80
N LEU A 129 2.24 15.23 12.11
CA LEU A 129 2.72 14.04 12.85
C LEU A 129 2.86 12.82 11.95
N SER A 130 4.02 12.16 11.98
CA SER A 130 4.25 10.86 11.30
C SER A 130 4.12 9.64 12.22
N ALA A 131 4.17 9.84 13.54
CA ALA A 131 4.01 8.81 14.57
C ALA A 131 3.41 9.40 15.87
N LEU A 132 2.78 8.56 16.68
CA LEU A 132 2.06 8.93 17.92
C LEU A 132 2.82 8.60 19.22
N ASP A 133 4.08 8.21 19.13
CA ASP A 133 4.92 8.09 20.32
C ASP A 133 5.27 9.48 20.88
N GLU A 134 5.54 9.55 22.19
CA GLU A 134 5.75 10.81 22.91
C GLU A 134 6.90 11.65 22.31
N ALA A 135 7.99 11.02 21.88
CA ALA A 135 9.14 11.75 21.32
C ALA A 135 8.78 12.41 19.99
N SER A 136 8.08 11.69 19.10
CA SER A 136 7.59 12.22 17.83
C SER A 136 6.60 13.36 18.02
N VAL A 137 5.68 13.24 18.99
CA VAL A 137 4.73 14.32 19.31
C VAL A 137 5.45 15.58 19.81
N ARG A 138 6.42 15.43 20.72
CA ARG A 138 7.21 16.56 21.23
C ARG A 138 8.01 17.25 20.12
N ALA A 139 8.65 16.49 19.24
CA ALA A 139 9.39 17.03 18.11
C ALA A 139 8.49 17.83 17.16
N ALA A 140 7.30 17.30 16.84
CA ALA A 140 6.34 18.00 15.99
C ALA A 140 5.76 19.27 16.64
N LEU A 141 5.50 19.25 17.95
CA LEU A 141 5.06 20.43 18.70
C LEU A 141 6.09 21.56 18.68
N ALA A 142 7.38 21.24 18.64
CA ALA A 142 8.45 22.22 18.49
C ALA A 142 8.55 22.80 17.06
N ALA A 143 7.93 22.15 16.07
CA ALA A 143 8.00 22.48 14.65
C ALA A 143 6.62 22.76 14.01
N ILE A 144 5.68 23.34 14.78
CA ILE A 144 4.34 23.69 14.29
C ILE A 144 4.43 24.62 13.07
N LYS A 145 3.69 24.27 12.02
CA LYS A 145 3.66 24.99 10.75
C LYS A 145 2.50 26.00 10.73
N PRO A 146 2.60 27.09 9.95
CA PRO A 146 1.41 27.90 9.64
C PRO A 146 0.40 27.05 8.86
N GLY A 147 -0.89 27.23 9.11
CA GLY A 147 -1.94 26.46 8.43
C GLY A 147 -1.92 26.61 6.91
N SER A 148 -1.42 27.72 6.37
CA SER A 148 -1.29 27.92 4.92
C SER A 148 -0.32 26.93 4.25
N ALA A 149 0.65 26.38 4.99
CA ALA A 149 1.66 25.47 4.44
C ALA A 149 1.05 24.17 3.88
N THR A 150 -0.13 23.78 4.37
CA THR A 150 -0.80 22.53 3.98
C THR A 150 -2.15 22.76 3.30
N LEU A 151 -2.53 24.01 3.04
CA LEU A 151 -3.75 24.36 2.29
C LEU A 151 -3.85 23.68 0.91
N PRO A 152 -2.77 23.50 0.13
CA PRO A 152 -2.85 22.77 -1.15
C PRO A 152 -3.33 21.32 -1.01
N TYR A 153 -3.01 20.64 0.10
CA TYR A 153 -3.48 19.27 0.36
C TYR A 153 -4.99 19.22 0.53
N PHE A 154 -5.54 20.20 1.26
CA PHE A 154 -6.98 20.38 1.38
C PHE A 154 -7.67 20.64 0.05
N LEU A 155 -7.16 21.58 -0.75
CA LEU A 155 -7.76 21.92 -2.04
C LEU A 155 -7.76 20.71 -2.98
N ALA A 156 -6.69 19.90 -2.95
CA ALA A 156 -6.62 18.65 -3.71
C ALA A 156 -7.66 17.61 -3.22
N GLY A 157 -7.80 17.44 -1.90
CA GLY A 157 -8.78 16.52 -1.31
C GLY A 157 -10.23 16.97 -1.58
N LEU A 158 -10.53 18.25 -1.44
CA LEU A 158 -11.82 18.85 -1.75
C LEU A 158 -12.17 18.70 -3.24
N GLY A 159 -11.20 18.95 -4.13
CA GLY A 159 -11.37 18.74 -5.57
C GLY A 159 -11.69 17.29 -5.91
N ARG A 160 -10.96 16.33 -5.30
CA ARG A 160 -11.24 14.89 -5.42
C ARG A 160 -12.66 14.57 -4.97
N ALA A 161 -13.03 14.98 -3.76
CA ALA A 161 -14.33 14.66 -3.17
C ALA A 161 -15.49 15.19 -4.05
N ARG A 162 -15.38 16.41 -4.57
CA ARG A 162 -16.39 17.03 -5.45
C ARG A 162 -16.47 16.35 -6.81
N ALA A 163 -15.33 15.97 -7.40
CA ALA A 163 -15.30 15.23 -8.66
C ALA A 163 -15.91 13.83 -8.52
N ASP A 164 -15.58 13.13 -7.44
CA ASP A 164 -16.14 11.81 -7.13
C ASP A 164 -17.66 11.89 -6.90
N TRP A 165 -18.14 12.93 -6.20
CA TRP A 165 -19.57 13.19 -6.03
C TRP A 165 -20.27 13.48 -7.37
N GLN A 166 -19.72 14.36 -8.20
CA GLN A 166 -20.32 14.72 -9.50
C GLN A 166 -20.45 13.50 -10.41
N ILE A 167 -19.39 12.70 -10.56
CA ILE A 167 -19.41 11.50 -11.40
C ILE A 167 -20.34 10.47 -10.76
N GLY A 168 -20.17 10.21 -9.46
CA GLY A 168 -20.90 9.17 -8.74
C GLY A 168 -22.40 9.40 -8.75
N MET A 169 -22.85 10.58 -8.32
CA MET A 169 -24.28 10.91 -8.21
C MET A 169 -24.96 10.95 -9.58
N ASN A 170 -24.33 11.59 -10.57
CA ASN A 170 -24.95 11.73 -11.89
C ASN A 170 -25.00 10.42 -12.66
N MET A 171 -23.88 9.70 -12.73
CA MET A 171 -23.80 8.47 -13.52
C MET A 171 -24.60 7.34 -12.86
N THR A 172 -24.55 7.19 -11.53
CA THR A 172 -25.36 6.18 -10.83
C THR A 172 -26.85 6.41 -11.08
N ARG A 173 -27.31 7.67 -11.01
CA ARG A 173 -28.72 8.00 -11.28
C ARG A 173 -29.11 7.72 -12.72
N LEU A 174 -28.30 8.18 -13.68
CA LEU A 174 -28.54 7.95 -15.11
C LEU A 174 -28.65 6.45 -15.42
N TYR A 175 -27.66 5.66 -15.02
CA TYR A 175 -27.62 4.22 -15.32
C TYR A 175 -28.71 3.45 -14.57
N SER A 176 -29.06 3.85 -13.33
CA SER A 176 -30.16 3.21 -12.60
C SER A 176 -31.53 3.50 -13.22
N VAL A 177 -31.78 4.73 -13.71
CA VAL A 177 -33.03 5.03 -14.43
C VAL A 177 -33.10 4.24 -15.74
N LYS A 178 -32.01 4.21 -16.52
CA LYS A 178 -31.93 3.43 -17.76
C LYS A 178 -32.11 1.93 -17.51
N ALA A 179 -31.54 1.40 -16.43
CA ALA A 179 -31.71 0.00 -16.06
C ALA A 179 -33.18 -0.31 -15.69
N ARG A 180 -33.83 0.58 -14.94
CA ARG A 180 -35.25 0.45 -14.60
C ARG A 180 -36.16 0.47 -15.82
N GLU A 181 -35.89 1.34 -16.79
CA GLU A 181 -36.58 1.36 -18.10
C GLU A 181 -36.47 0.02 -18.84
N ASN A 182 -35.41 -0.77 -18.58
CA ASN A 182 -35.17 -2.09 -19.14
C ASN A 182 -35.54 -3.25 -18.18
N GLY A 183 -36.36 -2.99 -17.15
CA GLY A 183 -36.85 -4.02 -16.23
C GLY A 183 -35.90 -4.41 -15.10
N TYR A 184 -34.77 -3.72 -14.93
CA TYR A 184 -33.83 -3.95 -13.83
C TYR A 184 -34.09 -2.97 -12.67
N GLY A 185 -34.65 -3.48 -11.56
CA GLY A 185 -35.11 -2.65 -10.45
C GLY A 185 -34.03 -2.13 -9.50
N SER A 186 -32.81 -2.68 -9.54
CA SER A 186 -31.74 -2.34 -8.60
C SER A 186 -30.91 -1.14 -9.06
N VAL A 187 -30.24 -0.50 -8.10
CA VAL A 187 -29.29 0.60 -8.37
C VAL A 187 -28.06 0.05 -9.09
N LEU A 188 -27.67 0.71 -10.18
CA LEU A 188 -26.38 0.49 -10.84
C LEU A 188 -25.43 1.60 -10.44
N SER A 189 -24.58 1.32 -9.46
CA SER A 189 -23.56 2.28 -9.01
C SER A 189 -22.49 2.46 -10.09
N VAL A 190 -22.24 3.71 -10.45
CA VAL A 190 -21.19 4.10 -11.37
C VAL A 190 -20.30 5.10 -10.65
N GLY A 191 -18.99 4.89 -10.72
CA GLY A 191 -18.03 5.79 -10.08
C GLY A 191 -16.66 5.69 -10.71
N ARG A 192 -15.91 6.80 -10.64
CA ARG A 192 -14.58 6.96 -11.26
C ARG A 192 -13.57 5.89 -10.84
N VAL A 193 -13.73 5.27 -9.67
CA VAL A 193 -12.85 4.21 -9.17
C VAL A 193 -13.49 2.83 -9.33
N GLN A 194 -14.68 2.62 -8.77
CA GLN A 194 -15.34 1.30 -8.78
C GLN A 194 -15.59 0.75 -10.19
N THR A 195 -15.96 1.62 -11.15
CA THR A 195 -16.34 1.19 -12.49
C THR A 195 -15.13 0.77 -13.32
N PRO A 196 -14.00 1.52 -13.38
CA PRO A 196 -12.77 1.00 -13.99
C PRO A 196 -12.24 -0.26 -13.31
N THR A 197 -12.34 -0.38 -11.98
CA THR A 197 -11.95 -1.61 -11.26
C THR A 197 -12.78 -2.81 -11.71
N LEU A 198 -14.11 -2.67 -11.82
CA LEU A 198 -14.97 -3.71 -12.39
C LEU A 198 -14.56 -4.04 -13.83
N ASN A 199 -14.24 -3.02 -14.64
CA ASN A 199 -13.82 -3.23 -16.02
C ASN A 199 -12.54 -4.07 -16.14
N LEU A 200 -11.57 -3.91 -15.22
CA LEU A 200 -10.36 -4.77 -15.22
C LEU A 200 -10.70 -6.26 -15.05
N ILE A 201 -11.72 -6.58 -14.23
CA ILE A 201 -12.20 -7.95 -14.02
C ILE A 201 -12.94 -8.44 -15.26
N VAL A 202 -13.88 -7.63 -15.77
CA VAL A 202 -14.68 -7.98 -16.95
C VAL A 202 -13.81 -8.20 -18.19
N GLU A 203 -12.80 -7.37 -18.43
CA GLU A 203 -11.86 -7.57 -19.54
C GLU A 203 -11.05 -8.85 -19.35
N ARG A 204 -10.57 -9.14 -18.14
CA ARG A 204 -9.86 -10.40 -17.88
C ARG A 204 -10.76 -11.63 -18.10
N ASP A 205 -12.01 -11.56 -17.69
CA ASP A 205 -12.97 -12.65 -17.90
C ASP A 205 -13.28 -12.83 -19.39
N ARG A 206 -13.34 -11.74 -20.16
CA ARG A 206 -13.47 -11.78 -21.63
C ARG A 206 -12.24 -12.41 -22.28
N ASP A 207 -11.04 -12.02 -21.86
CA ASP A 207 -9.79 -12.62 -22.34
C ASP A 207 -9.77 -14.14 -22.09
N ILE A 208 -10.19 -14.57 -20.89
CA ILE A 208 -10.26 -15.99 -20.51
C ILE A 208 -11.32 -16.71 -21.36
N ALA A 209 -12.51 -16.13 -21.52
CA ALA A 209 -13.59 -16.74 -22.29
C ALA A 209 -13.26 -16.85 -23.79
N GLN A 210 -12.47 -15.93 -24.32
CA GLN A 210 -12.01 -15.92 -25.71
C GLN A 210 -10.72 -16.72 -25.93
N PHE A 211 -10.06 -17.17 -24.86
CA PHE A 211 -8.83 -17.93 -24.96
C PHE A 211 -9.08 -19.29 -25.63
N VAL A 212 -8.40 -19.52 -26.75
CA VAL A 212 -8.40 -20.81 -27.45
C VAL A 212 -7.06 -21.51 -27.16
N PRO A 213 -7.05 -22.58 -26.33
CA PRO A 213 -5.83 -23.33 -26.07
C PRO A 213 -5.25 -23.92 -27.35
N LYS A 214 -3.95 -23.72 -27.58
CA LYS A 214 -3.23 -24.29 -28.72
C LYS A 214 -2.15 -25.25 -28.20
N PRO A 215 -2.07 -26.49 -28.74
CA PRO A 215 -1.00 -27.38 -28.37
C PRO A 215 0.35 -26.84 -28.87
N TYR A 216 1.38 -27.01 -28.06
CA TYR A 216 2.76 -26.79 -28.44
C TYR A 216 3.62 -27.92 -27.87
N TRP A 217 4.79 -28.13 -28.46
CA TRP A 217 5.68 -29.22 -28.14
C TRP A 217 7.00 -28.70 -27.60
N ASN A 218 7.52 -29.40 -26.60
CA ASN A 218 8.81 -29.13 -26.02
C ASN A 218 9.57 -30.45 -25.91
N VAL A 219 10.88 -30.41 -26.15
CA VAL A 219 11.74 -31.60 -26.02
C VAL A 219 12.77 -31.33 -24.94
N VAL A 220 12.80 -32.20 -23.93
CA VAL A 220 13.75 -32.13 -22.82
C VAL A 220 14.72 -33.30 -22.95
N ALA A 221 16.00 -33.00 -23.14
CA ALA A 221 17.08 -33.97 -23.17
C ALA A 221 17.67 -34.14 -21.76
N GLN A 222 17.91 -35.38 -21.35
CA GLN A 222 18.71 -35.69 -20.16
C GLN A 222 20.17 -35.83 -20.60
N LEU A 223 21.04 -34.96 -20.10
CA LEU A 223 22.46 -34.94 -20.41
C LEU A 223 23.25 -35.25 -19.14
N ALA A 224 24.49 -35.71 -19.32
CA ALA A 224 25.43 -35.88 -18.23
C ALA A 224 26.84 -35.47 -18.67
N ALA A 225 27.54 -34.76 -17.79
CA ALA A 225 28.95 -34.38 -17.99
C ALA A 225 29.68 -34.53 -16.65
N GLY A 226 30.85 -35.18 -16.66
CA GLY A 226 31.64 -35.37 -15.44
C GLY A 226 30.91 -36.11 -14.31
N GLY A 227 29.96 -37.00 -14.65
CA GLY A 227 29.13 -37.72 -13.67
C GLY A 227 27.95 -36.91 -13.11
N ILE A 228 27.75 -35.66 -13.53
CA ILE A 228 26.62 -34.81 -13.11
C ILE A 228 25.57 -34.83 -14.20
N ALA A 229 24.35 -35.25 -13.84
CA ALA A 229 23.18 -35.23 -14.74
C ALA A 229 22.49 -33.87 -14.69
N PHE A 230 22.01 -33.39 -15.85
CA PHE A 230 21.25 -32.16 -15.97
C PHE A 230 20.29 -32.22 -17.15
N GLN A 231 19.30 -31.33 -17.16
CA GLN A 231 18.30 -31.23 -18.23
C GLN A 231 18.65 -30.10 -19.18
N ALA A 232 18.48 -30.34 -20.47
CA ALA A 232 18.58 -29.31 -21.49
C ALA A 232 17.31 -29.30 -22.34
N GLN A 233 16.75 -28.11 -22.55
CA GLN A 233 15.53 -27.92 -23.31
C GLN A 233 15.85 -27.56 -24.76
N TRP A 234 15.19 -28.23 -25.71
CA TRP A 234 15.33 -27.93 -27.14
C TRP A 234 14.85 -26.51 -27.45
N VAL A 235 15.67 -25.80 -28.21
CA VAL A 235 15.32 -24.48 -28.76
C VAL A 235 14.89 -24.68 -30.23
N PRO A 236 13.58 -24.63 -30.53
CA PRO A 236 13.09 -24.83 -31.89
C PRO A 236 13.49 -23.70 -32.84
N ALA A 237 13.71 -24.04 -34.11
CA ALA A 237 13.90 -23.05 -35.16
C ALA A 237 12.62 -22.22 -35.35
N ALA A 238 12.77 -20.92 -35.59
CA ALA A 238 11.65 -19.96 -35.67
C ALA A 238 10.55 -20.38 -36.66
N ALA A 239 10.89 -21.08 -37.74
CA ALA A 239 9.93 -21.60 -38.72
C ALA A 239 8.95 -22.65 -38.16
N TYR A 240 9.26 -23.26 -37.01
CA TYR A 240 8.40 -24.22 -36.32
C TYR A 240 7.65 -23.59 -35.14
N CYS A 241 7.83 -22.30 -34.90
CA CYS A 241 7.33 -21.64 -33.69
C CYS A 241 6.13 -20.73 -33.95
N ASP A 242 5.37 -20.48 -32.89
CA ASP A 242 4.49 -19.32 -32.81
C ASP A 242 5.26 -18.05 -32.38
N GLU A 243 4.52 -16.94 -32.23
CA GLU A 243 5.06 -15.63 -31.83
C GLU A 243 5.71 -15.63 -30.43
N GLU A 244 5.32 -16.57 -29.57
CA GLU A 244 5.90 -16.77 -28.24
C GLU A 244 7.10 -17.74 -28.25
N LYS A 245 7.59 -18.11 -29.45
CA LYS A 245 8.73 -19.01 -29.65
C LYS A 245 8.47 -20.45 -29.17
N ARG A 246 7.21 -20.86 -29.07
CA ARG A 246 6.81 -22.24 -28.72
C ARG A 246 6.71 -23.08 -29.99
N CYS A 247 7.26 -24.28 -30.01
CA CYS A 247 7.16 -25.14 -31.21
C CYS A 247 5.72 -25.62 -31.41
N ILE A 248 5.12 -25.30 -32.55
CA ILE A 248 3.78 -25.74 -32.96
C ILE A 248 3.81 -26.86 -34.03
N ASN A 249 5.00 -27.37 -34.33
CA ASN A 249 5.20 -28.46 -35.29
C ASN A 249 5.50 -29.79 -34.56
N PRO A 250 4.54 -30.71 -34.42
CA PRO A 250 4.75 -31.99 -33.74
C PRO A 250 5.79 -32.87 -34.43
N THR A 251 5.83 -32.86 -35.76
CA THR A 251 6.77 -33.67 -36.54
C THR A 251 8.21 -33.22 -36.29
N ALA A 252 8.46 -31.91 -36.23
CA ALA A 252 9.78 -31.38 -35.88
C ALA A 252 10.22 -31.85 -34.49
N ALA A 253 9.34 -31.73 -33.48
CA ALA A 253 9.64 -32.21 -32.12
C ALA A 253 9.92 -33.72 -32.08
N GLN A 254 9.14 -34.53 -32.80
CA GLN A 254 9.36 -35.98 -32.88
C GLN A 254 10.69 -36.35 -33.56
N GLN A 255 11.06 -35.63 -34.63
CA GLN A 255 12.35 -35.82 -35.30
C GLN A 255 13.51 -35.50 -34.36
N VAL A 256 13.38 -34.45 -33.55
CA VAL A 256 14.36 -34.15 -32.49
C VAL A 256 14.47 -35.31 -31.52
N VAL A 257 13.35 -35.84 -30.98
CA VAL A 257 13.37 -36.99 -30.06
C VAL A 257 14.08 -38.21 -30.68
N GLN A 258 13.76 -38.55 -31.92
CA GLN A 258 14.40 -39.68 -32.62
C GLN A 258 15.90 -39.47 -32.80
N LEU A 259 16.33 -38.23 -33.05
CA LEU A 259 17.74 -37.89 -33.17
C LEU A 259 18.46 -37.98 -31.83
N CYS A 260 17.84 -37.49 -30.74
CA CYS A 260 18.35 -37.65 -29.36
C CYS A 260 18.56 -39.13 -29.01
N GLN A 261 17.63 -40.01 -29.38
CA GLN A 261 17.73 -41.44 -29.09
C GLN A 261 18.84 -42.15 -29.87
N LYS A 262 19.17 -41.66 -31.07
CA LYS A 262 20.24 -42.21 -31.93
C LYS A 262 21.62 -41.65 -31.58
N THR A 263 21.69 -40.61 -30.75
CA THR A 263 22.91 -39.85 -30.49
C THR A 263 23.29 -39.96 -29.03
N VAL A 264 24.48 -40.49 -28.74
CA VAL A 264 24.95 -40.73 -27.36
C VAL A 264 25.75 -39.57 -26.78
N GLN A 265 26.04 -38.53 -27.57
CA GLN A 265 26.90 -37.41 -27.18
C GLN A 265 26.35 -36.07 -27.66
N ALA A 266 26.39 -35.06 -26.80
CA ALA A 266 26.16 -33.66 -27.13
C ALA A 266 27.46 -32.88 -26.97
N THR A 267 27.70 -31.88 -27.82
CA THR A 267 28.85 -30.98 -27.72
C THR A 267 28.39 -29.65 -27.13
N VAL A 268 29.04 -29.21 -26.06
CA VAL A 268 28.83 -27.85 -25.54
C VAL A 268 29.42 -26.86 -26.54
N VAL A 269 28.59 -25.93 -27.01
CA VAL A 269 29.00 -24.90 -28.00
C VAL A 269 29.23 -23.55 -27.35
N GLU A 270 28.52 -23.26 -26.26
CA GLU A 270 28.64 -22.00 -25.54
C GLU A 270 28.27 -22.22 -24.07
N VAL A 271 29.03 -21.59 -23.18
CA VAL A 271 28.71 -21.49 -21.76
C VAL A 271 28.79 -20.02 -21.40
N GLU A 272 27.68 -19.49 -20.90
CA GLU A 272 27.61 -18.14 -20.38
C GLU A 272 27.29 -18.20 -18.89
N THR A 273 28.13 -17.59 -18.06
CA THR A 273 27.85 -17.38 -16.63
C THR A 273 27.78 -15.89 -16.38
N LYS A 274 26.65 -15.44 -15.84
CA LYS A 274 26.42 -14.04 -15.44
C LYS A 274 26.15 -13.97 -13.96
N ARG A 275 26.80 -13.03 -13.29
CA ARG A 275 26.43 -12.66 -11.92
C ARG A 275 25.19 -11.78 -11.96
N GLU A 276 24.11 -12.26 -11.36
CA GLU A 276 22.88 -11.52 -11.18
C GLU A 276 22.76 -11.09 -9.72
N THR A 277 22.28 -9.86 -9.52
CA THR A 277 22.16 -9.26 -8.19
C THR A 277 20.72 -8.81 -7.97
N GLU A 278 20.11 -9.27 -6.88
CA GLU A 278 18.77 -8.92 -6.46
C GLU A 278 18.84 -8.14 -5.14
N SER A 279 18.42 -6.87 -5.18
CA SER A 279 18.34 -6.06 -3.98
C SER A 279 17.19 -6.49 -3.07
N ALA A 280 17.32 -6.19 -1.78
CA ALA A 280 16.22 -6.35 -0.84
C ALA A 280 14.93 -5.66 -1.35
N PRO A 281 13.75 -6.26 -1.10
CA PRO A 281 12.48 -5.56 -1.28
C PRO A 281 12.46 -4.30 -0.40
N LEU A 282 11.74 -3.26 -0.79
CA LEU A 282 11.60 -2.06 0.04
C LEU A 282 10.80 -2.38 1.33
N ALA A 283 10.71 -1.42 2.26
CA ALA A 283 9.66 -1.50 3.27
C ALA A 283 8.29 -1.49 2.59
N PHE A 284 7.29 -1.98 3.31
CA PHE A 284 5.95 -2.02 2.77
C PHE A 284 5.35 -0.62 2.64
N GLU A 285 4.65 -0.41 1.53
CA GLU A 285 3.49 0.47 1.49
C GLU A 285 2.21 -0.38 1.60
N LEU A 286 1.06 0.23 1.90
CA LEU A 286 -0.17 -0.51 2.23
C LEU A 286 -0.57 -1.56 1.18
N GLY A 287 -0.49 -1.22 -0.10
CA GLY A 287 -0.82 -2.10 -1.22
C GLY A 287 0.09 -3.33 -1.31
N THR A 288 1.41 -3.14 -1.23
CA THR A 288 2.39 -4.23 -1.20
C THR A 288 2.26 -5.10 0.04
N LEU A 289 1.89 -4.52 1.19
CA LEU A 289 1.57 -5.29 2.40
C LEU A 289 0.33 -6.16 2.19
N GLN A 290 -0.75 -5.57 1.67
CA GLN A 290 -1.99 -6.28 1.32
C GLN A 290 -1.73 -7.43 0.35
N GLN A 291 -0.93 -7.20 -0.69
CA GLN A 291 -0.56 -8.23 -1.65
C GLN A 291 0.28 -9.36 -1.01
N ALA A 292 1.25 -9.01 -0.17
CA ALA A 292 2.09 -10.00 0.51
C ALA A 292 1.27 -10.86 1.49
N CYS A 293 0.39 -10.24 2.27
CA CYS A 293 -0.53 -10.93 3.18
C CYS A 293 -1.56 -11.78 2.44
N SER A 294 -2.09 -11.29 1.32
CA SER A 294 -3.03 -12.07 0.49
C SER A 294 -2.33 -13.31 -0.08
N ARG A 295 -1.14 -13.18 -0.66
CA ARG A 295 -0.37 -14.33 -1.19
C ARG A 295 0.04 -15.33 -0.13
N ARG A 296 0.48 -14.86 1.05
CA ARG A 296 1.05 -15.74 2.09
C ARG A 296 -0.01 -16.34 3.02
N PHE A 297 -1.08 -15.60 3.30
CA PHE A 297 -2.06 -15.95 4.34
C PHE A 297 -3.52 -15.91 3.88
N GLY A 298 -3.81 -15.48 2.64
CA GLY A 298 -5.18 -15.36 2.14
C GLY A 298 -5.98 -14.19 2.73
N TYR A 299 -5.32 -13.23 3.38
CA TYR A 299 -6.02 -12.10 4.02
C TYR A 299 -6.59 -11.12 3.00
N GLY A 300 -7.79 -10.61 3.27
CA GLY A 300 -8.43 -9.57 2.45
C GLY A 300 -7.79 -8.20 2.65
N ALA A 301 -7.90 -7.32 1.66
CA ALA A 301 -7.29 -5.98 1.72
C ALA A 301 -7.76 -5.14 2.93
N GLN A 302 -9.06 -5.17 3.23
CA GLN A 302 -9.62 -4.46 4.38
C GLN A 302 -9.13 -5.04 5.72
N GLN A 303 -9.10 -6.38 5.83
CA GLN A 303 -8.59 -7.08 7.01
C GLN A 303 -7.14 -6.67 7.31
N VAL A 304 -6.28 -6.60 6.28
CA VAL A 304 -4.88 -6.18 6.44
C VAL A 304 -4.78 -4.72 6.89
N LEU A 305 -5.63 -3.82 6.35
CA LEU A 305 -5.67 -2.42 6.79
C LEU A 305 -6.10 -2.30 8.25
N ASP A 306 -7.10 -3.07 8.68
CA ASP A 306 -7.57 -3.06 10.07
C ASP A 306 -6.49 -3.57 11.02
N ILE A 307 -5.78 -4.65 10.65
CA ILE A 307 -4.62 -5.16 11.39
C ILE A 307 -3.50 -4.12 11.45
N ALA A 308 -3.15 -3.51 10.32
CA ALA A 308 -2.08 -2.51 10.26
C ALA A 308 -2.42 -1.25 11.09
N GLN A 309 -3.71 -0.86 11.14
CA GLN A 309 -4.18 0.18 12.04
C GLN A 309 -4.08 -0.21 13.50
N ALA A 310 -4.44 -1.45 13.86
CA ALA A 310 -4.27 -1.94 15.23
C ALA A 310 -2.77 -1.95 15.64
N LEU A 311 -1.88 -2.37 14.76
CA LEU A 311 -0.43 -2.33 14.98
C LEU A 311 0.08 -0.90 15.20
N TYR A 312 -0.46 0.07 14.47
CA TYR A 312 -0.09 1.49 14.60
C TYR A 312 -0.67 2.16 15.85
N GLU A 313 -1.97 2.01 16.11
CA GLU A 313 -2.66 2.78 17.16
C GLU A 313 -2.71 2.08 18.51
N THR A 314 -3.03 0.79 18.51
CA THR A 314 -3.22 0.01 19.74
C THR A 314 -1.88 -0.44 20.29
N HIS A 315 -1.05 -1.05 19.43
CA HIS A 315 0.22 -1.65 19.85
C HIS A 315 1.40 -0.69 19.75
N LYS A 316 1.26 0.43 19.02
CA LYS A 316 2.34 1.38 18.69
C LYS A 316 3.59 0.69 18.12
N ALA A 317 3.38 -0.44 17.44
CA ALA A 317 4.42 -1.36 16.98
C ALA A 317 4.97 -0.98 15.61
N THR A 318 4.18 -0.30 14.78
CA THR A 318 4.56 0.11 13.42
C THR A 318 4.31 1.60 13.19
N THR A 319 4.95 2.15 12.16
CA THR A 319 4.69 3.50 11.67
C THR A 319 3.38 3.59 10.87
N TYR A 320 2.99 4.80 10.46
CA TYR A 320 1.70 5.08 9.83
C TYR A 320 1.37 4.13 8.65
N PRO A 321 0.25 3.38 8.72
CA PRO A 321 0.01 2.24 7.83
C PRO A 321 -0.65 2.60 6.50
N ARG A 322 -1.16 3.83 6.32
CA ARG A 322 -1.82 4.28 5.08
C ARG A 322 -0.87 5.03 4.15
N THR A 323 0.40 4.63 4.16
CA THR A 323 1.44 5.15 3.27
C THR A 323 1.39 4.45 1.91
N ASP A 324 1.69 5.20 0.85
CA ASP A 324 1.88 4.75 -0.52
C ASP A 324 3.37 4.66 -0.90
N CYS A 325 4.27 4.84 0.07
CA CYS A 325 5.72 4.93 -0.12
C CYS A 325 6.45 3.82 0.63
N GLY A 326 7.31 3.07 -0.04
CA GLY A 326 8.18 2.04 0.57
C GLY A 326 9.58 2.52 0.97
N TYR A 327 9.91 3.80 0.74
CA TYR A 327 11.21 4.39 1.07
C TYR A 327 11.22 5.02 2.46
N LEU A 328 12.42 5.24 3.01
CA LEU A 328 12.65 5.91 4.29
C LEU A 328 13.49 7.19 4.10
N PRO A 329 13.22 8.26 4.87
CA PRO A 329 14.05 9.45 4.90
C PRO A 329 15.47 9.12 5.33
N THR A 330 16.46 9.79 4.75
CA THR A 330 17.88 9.56 5.09
C THR A 330 18.19 9.95 6.54
N SER A 331 17.44 10.91 7.09
CA SER A 331 17.54 11.35 8.49
C SER A 331 17.21 10.24 9.51
N MET A 332 16.35 9.27 9.14
CA MET A 332 15.99 8.17 10.03
C MET A 332 17.11 7.14 10.23
N ARG A 333 18.23 7.25 9.50
CA ARG A 333 19.39 6.37 9.72
C ARG A 333 19.97 6.48 11.13
N GLY A 334 19.88 7.65 11.76
CA GLY A 334 20.31 7.84 13.15
C GLY A 334 19.48 7.03 14.15
N GLU A 335 18.33 6.51 13.75
CA GLU A 335 17.36 5.82 14.60
C GLU A 335 17.47 4.30 14.47
N VAL A 336 18.26 3.78 13.51
CA VAL A 336 18.37 2.35 13.20
C VAL A 336 18.69 1.52 14.44
N GLY A 337 19.63 1.97 15.27
CA GLY A 337 20.01 1.26 16.49
C GLY A 337 18.84 1.12 17.49
N GLN A 338 18.01 2.16 17.62
CA GLN A 338 16.84 2.13 18.50
C GLN A 338 15.75 1.20 17.96
N VAL A 339 15.50 1.22 16.65
CA VAL A 339 14.54 0.32 16.01
C VAL A 339 14.99 -1.15 16.12
N MET A 340 16.29 -1.43 15.93
CA MET A 340 16.85 -2.77 16.11
C MET A 340 16.69 -3.27 17.55
N ALA A 341 17.02 -2.43 18.53
CA ALA A 341 16.86 -2.76 19.95
C ALA A 341 15.38 -3.02 20.31
N SER A 342 14.47 -2.19 19.79
CA SER A 342 13.02 -2.37 19.94
C SER A 342 12.56 -3.72 19.39
N ILE A 343 12.98 -4.08 18.18
CA ILE A 343 12.65 -5.38 17.56
C ILE A 343 13.19 -6.54 18.41
N GLN A 344 14.44 -6.47 18.87
CA GLN A 344 15.06 -7.51 19.69
C GLN A 344 14.34 -7.69 21.04
N GLN A 345 13.96 -6.58 21.67
CA GLN A 345 13.27 -6.61 22.96
C GLN A 345 11.84 -7.12 22.81
N SER A 346 11.18 -6.81 21.69
CA SER A 346 9.82 -7.30 21.39
C SER A 346 9.80 -8.80 21.05
N ASP A 347 10.85 -9.30 20.37
CA ASP A 347 10.99 -10.70 20.02
C ASP A 347 12.42 -11.23 20.25
N PRO A 348 12.67 -11.83 21.44
CA PRO A 348 13.96 -12.42 21.76
C PRO A 348 14.41 -13.53 20.80
N ALA A 349 13.49 -14.16 20.03
CA ALA A 349 13.85 -15.18 19.06
C ALA A 349 14.70 -14.62 17.90
N LEU A 350 14.65 -13.30 17.65
CA LEU A 350 15.47 -12.63 16.64
C LEU A 350 16.92 -12.41 17.08
N SER A 351 17.29 -12.76 18.31
CA SER A 351 18.66 -12.66 18.83
C SER A 351 19.70 -13.45 18.02
N VAL A 352 19.27 -14.47 17.27
CA VAL A 352 20.15 -15.23 16.36
C VAL A 352 20.35 -14.57 15.00
N ILE A 353 19.46 -13.63 14.62
CA ILE A 353 19.46 -12.95 13.33
C ILE A 353 20.18 -11.60 13.43
N ILE A 354 19.86 -10.80 14.45
CA ILE A 354 20.33 -9.43 14.59
C ILE A 354 21.86 -9.30 14.55
N PRO A 355 22.67 -10.17 15.18
CA PRO A 355 24.12 -10.08 15.11
C PRO A 355 24.71 -10.31 13.72
N ARG A 356 23.93 -10.87 12.78
CA ARG A 356 24.35 -11.13 11.38
C ARG A 356 24.02 -9.96 10.45
N LEU A 357 23.36 -8.92 10.97
CA LEU A 357 22.97 -7.74 10.21
C LEU A 357 24.07 -6.69 10.25
N ASP A 358 24.34 -6.06 9.11
CA ASP A 358 25.26 -4.92 9.01
C ASP A 358 24.45 -3.61 9.04
N VAL A 359 24.41 -2.97 10.21
CA VAL A 359 23.73 -1.67 10.38
C VAL A 359 24.42 -0.51 9.64
N GLN A 360 25.66 -0.71 9.18
CA GLN A 360 26.36 0.26 8.34
C GLN A 360 25.98 0.13 6.87
N HIS A 361 25.45 -1.04 6.46
CA HIS A 361 24.95 -1.25 5.11
C HIS A 361 23.86 -0.22 4.76
N VAL A 362 23.99 0.40 3.59
CA VAL A 362 23.05 1.41 3.08
C VAL A 362 22.33 0.84 1.88
N SER A 363 21.18 0.22 2.12
CA SER A 363 20.32 -0.24 1.03
C SER A 363 19.66 0.94 0.31
N ARG A 364 19.02 0.66 -0.83
CA ARG A 364 18.26 1.64 -1.61
C ARG A 364 17.02 2.21 -0.90
N ILE A 365 16.66 1.72 0.28
CA ILE A 365 15.47 2.18 1.02
C ILE A 365 15.60 3.65 1.45
N TRP A 366 16.81 4.14 1.72
CA TRP A 366 17.06 5.49 2.23
C TRP A 366 17.11 6.51 1.09
N ASN A 367 16.00 7.21 0.82
CA ASN A 367 15.91 8.10 -0.33
C ASN A 367 14.87 9.23 -0.17
N ASP A 368 15.33 10.41 0.25
CA ASP A 368 14.45 11.58 0.45
C ASP A 368 13.71 12.01 -0.81
N LYS A 369 14.30 11.80 -2.00
CA LYS A 369 13.67 12.17 -3.29
C LYS A 369 12.49 11.29 -3.66
N LYS A 370 12.33 10.14 -2.99
CA LYS A 370 11.25 9.18 -3.23
C LYS A 370 10.18 9.23 -2.13
N ILE A 371 10.36 10.05 -1.11
CA ILE A 371 9.38 10.24 -0.02
C ILE A 371 8.18 11.01 -0.55
N THR A 372 6.98 10.52 -0.23
CA THR A 372 5.70 11.17 -0.52
C THR A 372 5.24 11.96 0.72
N ALA A 373 3.97 11.90 1.09
CA ALA A 373 3.50 12.44 2.38
C ALA A 373 4.04 11.62 3.57
N HIS A 374 4.30 10.33 3.34
CA HIS A 374 4.76 9.39 4.36
C HIS A 374 5.93 8.56 3.84
N HIS A 375 6.47 7.73 4.73
CA HIS A 375 7.54 6.77 4.45
C HIS A 375 7.02 5.33 4.63
N GLY A 376 7.87 4.34 4.37
CA GLY A 376 7.54 2.91 4.51
C GLY A 376 7.07 2.51 5.90
N ILE A 377 6.20 1.51 5.95
CA ILE A 377 5.72 0.88 7.18
C ILE A 377 6.88 0.07 7.77
N ILE A 378 7.37 0.50 8.93
CA ILE A 378 8.48 -0.14 9.65
C ILE A 378 8.13 -0.30 11.13
N PRO A 379 8.86 -1.14 11.88
CA PRO A 379 8.76 -1.17 13.34
C PRO A 379 9.12 0.17 13.97
N THR A 380 8.52 0.51 15.12
CA THR A 380 8.83 1.73 15.87
C THR A 380 10.04 1.54 16.79
N LYS A 381 10.51 2.65 17.37
CA LYS A 381 11.62 2.70 18.33
C LYS A 381 11.24 2.17 19.72
N GLN A 382 9.95 1.89 19.94
CA GLN A 382 9.42 1.45 21.23
C GLN A 382 9.10 -0.04 21.17
N PRO A 383 9.58 -0.85 22.12
CA PRO A 383 9.25 -2.26 22.18
C PRO A 383 7.73 -2.47 22.28
N CYS A 384 7.21 -3.48 21.59
CA CYS A 384 5.81 -3.87 21.65
C CYS A 384 5.66 -5.27 22.30
N ASP A 385 4.47 -5.52 22.85
CA ASP A 385 4.15 -6.78 23.52
C ASP A 385 3.43 -7.73 22.57
N LEU A 386 4.18 -8.68 21.99
CA LEU A 386 3.66 -9.65 21.01
C LEU A 386 2.61 -10.61 21.59
N ALA A 387 2.54 -10.76 22.92
CA ALA A 387 1.55 -11.61 23.57
C ALA A 387 0.14 -10.96 23.55
N LYS A 388 0.06 -9.63 23.42
CA LYS A 388 -1.20 -8.90 23.29
C LYS A 388 -1.75 -8.84 21.86
N MET A 389 -0.94 -9.26 20.89
CA MET A 389 -1.36 -9.35 19.49
C MET A 389 -2.11 -10.66 19.23
N SER A 390 -3.10 -10.62 18.36
CA SER A 390 -3.67 -11.81 17.72
C SER A 390 -2.63 -12.49 16.82
N GLU A 391 -2.91 -13.72 16.40
CA GLU A 391 -2.06 -14.43 15.45
C GLU A 391 -1.91 -13.68 14.12
N GLN A 392 -3.01 -13.10 13.62
CA GLN A 392 -3.02 -12.34 12.37
C GLN A 392 -2.19 -11.06 12.50
N GLU A 393 -2.28 -10.34 13.62
CA GLU A 393 -1.42 -9.18 13.91
C GLU A 393 0.05 -9.57 13.97
N ARG A 394 0.40 -10.70 14.63
CA ARG A 394 1.78 -11.21 14.64
C ARG A 394 2.29 -11.55 13.24
N ASN A 395 1.46 -12.18 12.40
CA ASN A 395 1.82 -12.53 11.03
C ASN A 395 2.14 -11.27 10.18
N VAL A 396 1.30 -10.23 10.29
CA VAL A 396 1.52 -8.96 9.57
C VAL A 396 2.74 -8.23 10.11
N TYR A 397 2.89 -8.13 11.45
CA TYR A 397 4.06 -7.51 12.07
C TYR A 397 5.35 -8.25 11.70
N GLN A 398 5.30 -9.58 11.59
CA GLN A 398 6.44 -10.38 11.15
C GLN A 398 6.88 -10.03 9.73
N LEU A 399 5.95 -9.84 8.78
CA LEU A 399 6.34 -9.41 7.44
C LEU A 399 7.00 -8.03 7.46
N ILE A 400 6.44 -7.08 8.21
CA ILE A 400 6.94 -5.70 8.33
C ILE A 400 8.37 -5.70 8.89
N ARG A 401 8.61 -6.37 10.02
CA ARG A 401 9.97 -6.43 10.62
C ARG A 401 10.96 -7.12 9.70
N LEU A 402 10.60 -8.23 9.04
CA LEU A 402 11.53 -8.94 8.14
C LEU A 402 11.93 -8.08 6.93
N HIS A 403 11.00 -7.28 6.37
CA HIS A 403 11.34 -6.35 5.30
C HIS A 403 12.28 -5.24 5.78
N TYR A 404 12.13 -4.79 7.03
CA TYR A 404 13.08 -3.85 7.62
C TYR A 404 14.46 -4.49 7.86
N LEU A 405 14.52 -5.69 8.45
CA LEU A 405 15.79 -6.40 8.69
C LEU A 405 16.54 -6.73 7.38
N ALA A 406 15.82 -7.01 6.30
CA ALA A 406 16.40 -7.24 4.97
C ALA A 406 17.23 -6.06 4.46
N GLN A 407 16.98 -4.83 4.96
CA GLN A 407 17.73 -3.63 4.56
C GLN A 407 19.15 -3.57 5.11
N PHE A 408 19.53 -4.53 5.95
CA PHE A 408 20.84 -4.60 6.61
C PHE A 408 21.60 -5.88 6.21
N LEU A 409 21.18 -6.47 5.09
CA LEU A 409 21.80 -7.62 4.47
C LEU A 409 22.33 -7.24 3.09
N PRO A 410 23.43 -7.85 2.63
CA PRO A 410 23.91 -7.64 1.27
C PRO A 410 22.85 -8.08 0.25
N ASN A 411 22.98 -7.59 -0.98
CA ASN A 411 22.15 -8.05 -2.08
C ASN A 411 22.29 -9.58 -2.24
N HIS A 412 21.22 -10.23 -2.67
CA HIS A 412 21.29 -11.62 -3.08
C HIS A 412 22.06 -11.70 -4.40
N GLU A 413 23.09 -12.55 -4.45
CA GLU A 413 23.91 -12.73 -5.64
C GLU A 413 23.89 -14.19 -6.08
N VAL A 414 23.59 -14.40 -7.36
CA VAL A 414 23.61 -15.71 -8.01
C VAL A 414 24.49 -15.67 -9.24
N ASP A 415 25.22 -16.75 -9.48
CA ASP A 415 25.81 -17.01 -10.78
C ASP A 415 24.82 -17.83 -11.61
N ALA A 416 24.15 -17.17 -12.54
CA ALA A 416 23.26 -17.78 -13.50
C ALA A 416 24.07 -18.29 -14.68
N THR A 417 24.09 -19.61 -14.88
CA THR A 417 24.82 -20.28 -15.96
C THR A 417 23.86 -20.84 -17.00
N ARG A 418 24.12 -20.50 -18.26
CA ARG A 418 23.44 -21.03 -19.44
C ARG A 418 24.43 -21.84 -20.25
N VAL A 419 24.08 -23.09 -20.52
CA VAL A 419 24.88 -23.98 -21.36
C VAL A 419 24.09 -24.26 -22.63
N PHE A 420 24.65 -23.86 -23.77
CA PHE A 420 24.13 -24.23 -25.08
C PHE A 420 24.91 -25.44 -25.59
N SER A 421 24.17 -26.47 -25.98
CA SER A 421 24.73 -27.69 -26.56
C SER A 421 24.18 -27.92 -27.96
N ALA A 422 25.03 -28.44 -28.84
CA ALA A 422 24.66 -28.95 -30.14
C ALA A 422 24.72 -30.47 -30.13
N MET A 423 23.66 -31.11 -30.63
CA MET A 423 23.70 -32.54 -30.95
C MET A 423 23.99 -32.74 -32.43
N PRO A 424 24.86 -33.70 -32.79
CA PRO A 424 25.08 -34.10 -34.17
C PRO A 424 23.78 -34.23 -34.97
N GLY A 425 23.69 -33.55 -36.12
CA GLY A 425 22.50 -33.55 -36.98
C GLY A 425 21.48 -32.43 -36.71
N MET A 426 21.65 -31.61 -35.66
CA MET A 426 20.82 -30.43 -35.41
C MET A 426 21.57 -29.14 -35.75
N ARG A 427 21.01 -28.28 -36.62
CA ARG A 427 21.64 -26.98 -36.97
C ARG A 427 21.40 -25.94 -35.86
N TRP A 428 22.48 -25.59 -35.14
CA TRP A 428 22.71 -24.43 -34.24
C TRP A 428 21.79 -24.24 -33.00
N ASN A 429 22.42 -24.11 -31.81
CA ASN A 429 21.85 -23.79 -30.47
C ASN A 429 20.70 -24.67 -29.95
N ASN A 430 20.79 -26.00 -30.10
CA ASN A 430 19.60 -26.86 -30.01
C ASN A 430 19.31 -27.49 -28.64
N ALA A 431 20.03 -27.16 -27.58
CA ALA A 431 19.57 -27.44 -26.23
C ALA A 431 20.16 -26.43 -25.25
N ALA A 432 19.31 -25.77 -24.46
CA ALA A 432 19.71 -24.86 -23.40
C ALA A 432 19.48 -25.51 -22.04
N ALA A 433 20.53 -25.64 -21.24
CA ALA A 433 20.42 -25.94 -19.83
C ALA A 433 20.61 -24.67 -19.01
N TYR A 434 19.84 -24.54 -17.94
CA TYR A 434 19.92 -23.42 -17.01
C TYR A 434 20.25 -23.94 -15.62
N GLY A 435 21.23 -23.34 -14.98
CA GLY A 435 21.59 -23.61 -13.58
C GLY A 435 21.91 -22.31 -12.86
N GLU A 436 21.60 -22.26 -11.57
CA GLU A 436 21.96 -21.14 -10.69
C GLU A 436 22.78 -21.67 -9.51
N ILE A 437 23.87 -20.97 -9.19
CA ILE A 437 24.61 -21.18 -7.95
C ILE A 437 24.43 -19.93 -7.10
N ARG A 438 23.89 -20.10 -5.89
CA ARG A 438 23.73 -19.01 -4.92
C ARG A 438 25.07 -18.71 -4.28
N TYR A 439 25.56 -17.48 -4.46
CA TYR A 439 26.83 -17.02 -3.91
C TYR A 439 26.61 -16.27 -2.58
N ILE A 440 25.67 -15.33 -2.57
CA ILE A 440 25.26 -14.59 -1.37
C ILE A 440 23.76 -14.73 -1.23
N LEU A 441 23.29 -15.32 -0.11
CA LEU A 441 21.86 -15.47 0.15
C LEU A 441 21.15 -14.13 0.37
N GLY A 442 21.87 -13.13 0.92
CA GLY A 442 21.31 -11.81 1.22
C GLY A 442 20.06 -11.91 2.09
N MET A 443 19.00 -11.23 1.69
CA MET A 443 17.68 -11.29 2.34
C MET A 443 17.04 -12.68 2.39
N ARG A 444 17.44 -13.63 1.52
CA ARG A 444 16.85 -14.98 1.47
C ARG A 444 17.25 -15.88 2.65
N GLN A 445 18.12 -15.41 3.53
CA GLN A 445 18.44 -16.11 4.79
C GLN A 445 17.44 -15.81 5.92
N LEU A 446 16.54 -14.85 5.73
CA LEU A 446 15.47 -14.53 6.68
C LEU A 446 14.33 -15.57 6.59
N PRO A 447 13.65 -15.87 7.71
CA PRO A 447 12.62 -16.91 7.80
C PRO A 447 11.25 -16.58 7.16
#